data_AF-A0AAV5TBP3-F1
#
_entry.id   AF-A0AAV5TBP3-F1
#
_cell.length_a   1.000
_cell.length_b   1.000
_cell.length_c   1.000
_cell.angle_alpha   90.00
_cell.angle_beta   90.00
_cell.angle_gamma   90.00
#
_symmetry.space_group_name_H-M   'P 1'
#
loop_
_entity.id
_entity.type
_entity.pdbx_description
1 polymer ?
#
loop_
_entity_poly.entity_id
_entity_poly.type
_entity_poly.pdbx_seq_one_letter_code
_entity_poly.pdbx_strand_id
1 'polypeptide(L)'
;MGGVPATQYLSLMATGTGAMNCVLGTGYTMEQASADLQKPMMTIWTPPYQSLRTKAATMMTNKKTDAEIKNQMCTLGTAALTKAILQKTIDTAKNKITNKKVWDCAAKYLPQIANPQYKQYTW
;
A
#
# COMPACT_ATOMS: atom_id res chain seq x y z
N MET A 1 10.80 -13.98 11.66
CA MET A 1 9.57 -13.45 11.06
C MET A 1 9.95 -12.90 9.68
N GLY A 2 9.39 -13.47 8.62
CA GLY A 2 9.84 -13.19 7.25
C GLY A 2 9.26 -11.89 6.74
N GLY A 3 10.10 -10.86 6.62
CA GLY A 3 9.83 -9.79 5.67
C GLY A 3 9.62 -10.38 4.27
N VAL A 4 8.97 -9.62 3.39
CA VAL A 4 8.87 -10.00 1.97
C VAL A 4 10.28 -10.43 1.52
N PRO A 5 10.49 -11.69 1.12
CA PRO A 5 11.78 -12.17 0.65
C PRO A 5 12.33 -11.20 -0.39
N ALA A 6 13.62 -10.89 -0.37
CA ALA A 6 14.21 -9.89 -1.26
C ALA A 6 13.84 -10.12 -2.74
N THR A 7 13.71 -11.39 -3.15
CA THR A 7 13.24 -11.82 -4.48
C THR A 7 11.80 -11.37 -4.80
N GLN A 8 10.91 -11.39 -3.81
CA GLN A 8 9.53 -10.91 -3.94
C GLN A 8 9.47 -9.39 -3.93
N TYR A 9 10.32 -8.72 -3.15
CA TYR A 9 10.42 -7.25 -3.13
C TYR A 9 10.87 -6.71 -4.49
N LEU A 10 11.90 -7.32 -5.10
CA LEU A 10 12.37 -6.96 -6.44
C LEU A 10 11.26 -7.12 -7.50
N SER A 11 10.48 -8.20 -7.42
CA SER A 11 9.34 -8.40 -8.32
C SER A 11 8.27 -7.32 -8.13
N LEU A 12 7.95 -6.96 -6.88
CA LEU A 12 6.99 -5.89 -6.58
C LEU A 12 7.48 -4.53 -7.06
N MET A 13 8.78 -4.22 -6.91
CA MET A 13 9.37 -3.00 -7.45
C MET A 13 9.26 -2.98 -8.98
N ALA A 14 9.60 -4.07 -9.66
CA ALA A 14 9.50 -4.15 -11.12
C ALA A 14 8.04 -3.96 -11.59
N THR A 15 7.08 -4.57 -10.91
CA THR A 15 5.64 -4.35 -11.13
C THR A 15 5.26 -2.89 -10.92
N GLY A 16 5.75 -2.24 -9.85
CA GLY A 16 5.52 -0.83 -9.56
C GLY A 16 6.09 0.11 -10.64
N THR A 17 7.33 -0.15 -11.08
CA THR A 17 7.97 0.60 -12.17
C THR A 17 7.20 0.42 -13.49
N GLY A 18 6.76 -0.80 -13.81
CA GLY A 18 5.96 -1.08 -15.00
C GLY A 18 4.61 -0.35 -14.99
N ALA A 19 3.95 -0.28 -13.83
CA ALA A 19 2.72 0.47 -13.65
C ALA A 19 2.94 1.98 -13.84
N MET A 20 4.00 2.53 -13.23
CA MET A 20 4.32 3.96 -13.35
C MET A 20 4.65 4.34 -14.80
N ASN A 21 5.47 3.55 -15.49
CA ASN A 21 5.80 3.81 -16.89
C ASN A 21 4.58 3.74 -17.81
N CYS A 22 3.65 2.80 -17.56
CA CYS A 22 2.39 2.72 -18.29
C CYS A 22 1.55 4.00 -18.09
N VAL A 23 1.38 4.42 -16.83
CA VAL A 23 0.63 5.64 -16.48
C VAL A 23 1.26 6.88 -17.11
N LEU A 24 2.58 7.07 -16.98
CA LEU A 24 3.29 8.19 -17.60
C LEU A 24 3.18 8.19 -19.13
N GLY A 25 3.20 7.00 -19.76
CA GLY A 25 2.99 6.83 -21.20
C GLY A 25 1.62 7.26 -21.71
N THR A 26 0.64 7.48 -20.82
CA THR A 26 -0.67 8.05 -21.19
C THR A 26 -0.72 9.57 -21.18
N GLY A 27 0.39 10.23 -20.81
CA GLY A 27 0.46 11.69 -20.61
C GLY A 27 -0.03 12.16 -19.23
N TYR A 28 -0.33 11.23 -18.32
CA TYR A 28 -0.77 11.54 -16.96
C TYR A 28 0.44 11.88 -16.09
N THR A 29 0.47 13.08 -15.51
CA THR A 29 1.66 13.60 -14.82
C THR A 29 1.81 13.02 -13.42
N MET A 30 3.02 13.13 -12.86
CA MET A 30 3.25 12.78 -11.46
C MET A 30 2.49 13.69 -10.50
N GLU A 31 2.32 14.99 -10.81
CA GLU A 31 1.47 15.85 -9.97
C GLU A 31 0.01 15.40 -9.97
N GLN A 32 -0.54 15.01 -11.13
CA GLN A 32 -1.90 14.48 -11.22
C GLN A 32 -2.05 13.19 -10.43
N ALA A 33 -1.09 12.26 -10.56
CA ALA A 33 -1.06 11.04 -9.77
C ALA A 33 -1.00 11.33 -8.25
N SER A 34 -0.20 12.31 -7.82
CA SER A 34 -0.15 12.73 -6.41
C SER A 34 -1.50 13.31 -5.93
N ALA A 35 -2.11 14.20 -6.71
CA ALA A 35 -3.40 14.80 -6.36
C ALA A 35 -4.54 13.78 -6.29
N ASP A 36 -4.62 12.88 -7.27
CA ASP A 36 -5.73 11.95 -7.46
C ASP A 36 -5.59 10.66 -6.64
N LEU A 37 -4.36 10.28 -6.27
CA LEU A 37 -4.09 9.05 -5.52
C LEU A 37 -3.50 9.31 -4.14
N GLN A 38 -2.44 10.10 -4.02
CA GLN A 38 -1.70 10.22 -2.76
C GLN A 38 -2.56 10.82 -1.64
N LYS A 39 -3.25 11.94 -1.88
CA LYS A 39 -4.07 12.58 -0.85
C LYS A 39 -5.23 11.70 -0.37
N PRO A 40 -6.05 11.10 -1.26
CA PRO A 40 -7.11 10.17 -0.82
C PRO A 40 -6.57 8.91 -0.14
N MET A 41 -5.45 8.36 -0.63
CA MET A 41 -4.78 7.25 0.03
C MET A 41 -4.32 7.65 1.43
N MET A 42 -3.67 8.80 1.62
CA MET A 42 -3.31 9.26 2.96
C MET A 42 -4.53 9.33 3.88
N THR A 43 -5.69 9.80 3.43
CA THR A 43 -6.92 9.81 4.24
C THR A 43 -7.36 8.40 4.67
N ILE A 44 -7.28 7.42 3.76
CA ILE A 44 -7.64 6.02 4.07
C ILE A 44 -6.63 5.39 5.04
N TRP A 45 -5.34 5.70 4.89
CA TRP A 45 -4.24 5.06 5.61
C TRP A 45 -3.84 5.80 6.90
N THR A 46 -4.30 7.04 7.09
CA THR A 46 -4.00 7.83 8.30
C THR A 46 -4.57 7.20 9.58
N PRO A 47 -5.84 6.76 9.65
CA PRO A 47 -6.37 6.11 10.84
C PRO A 47 -5.59 4.87 11.31
N PRO A 48 -5.29 3.87 10.44
CA PRO A 48 -4.49 2.72 10.87
C PRO A 48 -3.06 3.13 11.26
N TYR A 49 -2.46 4.09 10.56
CA TYR A 49 -1.14 4.62 10.92
C TYR A 49 -1.12 5.30 12.30
N GLN A 50 -2.12 6.13 12.60
CA GLN A 50 -2.25 6.78 13.91
C GLN A 50 -2.42 5.75 15.02
N SER A 51 -3.21 4.70 14.80
CA SER A 51 -3.37 3.60 15.76
C SER A 51 -2.04 2.90 16.07
N LEU A 52 -1.27 2.57 15.03
CA LEU A 52 0.06 1.98 15.16
C LEU A 52 1.01 2.90 15.94
N ARG A 53 1.06 4.19 15.57
CA ARG A 53 1.90 5.18 16.24
C ARG A 53 1.56 5.33 17.72
N THR A 54 0.27 5.41 18.07
CA THR A 54 -0.16 5.48 19.47
C THR A 54 0.26 4.25 20.23
N LYS A 55 0.11 3.06 19.65
CA LYS A 55 0.53 1.81 20.30
C LYS A 55 2.04 1.72 20.50
N ALA A 56 2.83 2.15 19.50
CA ALA A 56 4.27 2.25 19.63
C ALA A 56 4.68 3.20 20.77
N ALA A 57 4.05 4.37 20.85
CA ALA A 57 4.27 5.34 21.92
C ALA A 57 3.97 4.72 23.29
N THR A 58 2.84 4.04 23.46
CA THR A 58 2.51 3.33 24.71
C THR A 58 3.54 2.25 25.06
N MET A 59 4.03 1.49 24.09
CA MET A 59 5.04 0.47 24.34
C MET A 59 6.39 1.08 24.77
N MET A 60 6.78 2.20 24.16
CA MET A 60 7.96 2.97 24.59
C MET A 60 7.81 3.49 26.01
N THR A 61 6.64 4.06 26.36
CA THR A 61 6.32 4.46 27.74
C THR A 61 6.42 3.28 28.72
N ASN A 62 5.99 2.09 28.29
CA ASN A 62 6.08 0.86 29.06
C ASN A 62 7.48 0.20 29.02
N LYS A 63 8.50 0.93 28.56
CA LYS A 63 9.91 0.50 28.49
C LYS A 63 10.12 -0.83 27.74
N LYS A 64 9.30 -1.10 26.73
CA LYS A 64 9.49 -2.25 25.84
C LYS A 64 10.76 -2.07 25.01
N THR A 65 11.41 -3.19 24.70
CA THR A 65 12.60 -3.19 23.85
C THR A 65 12.24 -2.86 22.41
N ASP A 66 13.21 -2.32 21.66
CA ASP A 66 13.04 -2.05 20.22
C ASP A 66 12.62 -3.30 19.44
N ALA A 67 13.10 -4.47 19.85
CA ALA A 67 12.75 -5.75 19.24
C ALA A 67 11.26 -6.11 19.46
N GLU A 68 10.75 -5.94 20.68
CA GLU A 68 9.33 -6.16 20.99
C GLU A 68 8.45 -5.14 20.24
N ILE A 69 8.84 -3.87 20.20
CA ILE A 69 8.11 -2.83 19.49
C ILE A 69 8.06 -3.16 17.99
N LYS A 70 9.21 -3.51 17.38
CA LYS A 70 9.27 -3.90 15.96
C LYS A 70 8.35 -5.09 15.66
N ASN A 71 8.41 -6.16 16.45
CA ASN A 71 7.56 -7.34 16.25
C ASN A 71 6.07 -7.00 16.37
N GLN A 72 5.70 -6.19 17.37
CA GLN A 72 4.31 -5.79 17.56
C GLN A 72 3.82 -4.86 16.44
N MET A 73 4.67 -3.94 15.96
CA MET A 73 4.36 -3.06 14.83
C MET A 73 4.20 -3.83 13.53
N CYS A 74 5.05 -4.83 13.26
CA CYS A 74 4.87 -5.72 12.11
C CYS A 74 3.56 -6.50 12.19
N THR A 75 3.21 -7.00 13.37
CA THR A 75 1.96 -7.76 13.59
C THR A 75 0.72 -6.87 13.40
N LEU A 76 0.72 -5.67 13.98
CA LEU A 76 -0.41 -4.76 13.85
C LEU A 76 -0.48 -4.15 12.45
N GLY A 77 0.65 -3.88 11.81
CA GLY A 77 0.71 -3.38 10.44
C GLY A 77 0.17 -4.39 9.44
N THR A 78 0.53 -5.67 9.59
CA THR A 78 -0.03 -6.76 8.76
C THR A 78 -1.52 -6.97 9.02
N ALA A 79 -2.00 -6.82 10.24
CA ALA A 79 -3.44 -6.87 10.55
C ALA A 79 -4.23 -5.66 10.02
N ALA A 80 -3.61 -4.48 9.99
CA ALA A 80 -4.22 -3.25 9.46
C ALA A 80 -4.29 -3.25 7.93
N LEU A 81 -3.35 -3.93 7.28
CA LEU A 81 -3.34 -4.23 5.85
C LEU A 81 -4.44 -5.26 5.52
N THR A 82 -5.69 -4.80 5.49
CA THR A 82 -6.87 -5.62 5.18
C THR A 82 -7.33 -5.47 3.73
N LYS A 83 -7.98 -6.52 3.20
CA LYS A 83 -8.58 -6.52 1.86
C LYS A 83 -9.53 -5.35 1.68
N ALA A 84 -10.26 -4.97 2.73
CA ALA A 84 -11.18 -3.84 2.73
C ALA A 84 -10.47 -2.49 2.55
N ILE A 85 -9.33 -2.27 3.21
CA ILE A 85 -8.55 -1.03 3.05
C ILE A 85 -7.92 -0.96 1.66
N LEU A 86 -7.43 -2.09 1.14
CA LEU A 86 -6.90 -2.18 -0.22
C LEU A 86 -8.02 -1.90 -1.25
N GLN A 87 -9.19 -2.53 -1.10
CA GLN A 87 -10.32 -2.31 -1.98
C GLN A 87 -10.81 -0.86 -1.93
N LYS A 88 -10.94 -0.27 -0.73
CA LYS A 88 -11.32 1.14 -0.57
C LYS A 88 -10.33 2.07 -1.27
N THR A 89 -9.03 1.72 -1.25
CA THR A 89 -7.99 2.46 -1.97
C THR A 89 -8.17 2.34 -3.48
N ILE A 90 -8.41 1.13 -4.00
CA ILE A 90 -8.67 0.85 -5.42
C ILE A 90 -9.91 1.60 -5.90
N ASP A 91 -11.01 1.54 -5.15
CA ASP A 91 -12.28 2.20 -5.52
C ASP A 91 -12.13 3.72 -5.54
N THR A 92 -11.40 4.27 -4.56
CA THR A 92 -11.10 5.70 -4.50
C THR A 92 -10.26 6.13 -5.70
N ALA A 93 -9.22 5.36 -6.02
CA ALA A 93 -8.37 5.59 -7.19
C ALA A 93 -9.18 5.54 -8.49
N LYS A 94 -10.06 4.53 -8.65
CA LYS A 94 -10.94 4.39 -9.82
C LYS A 94 -11.88 5.57 -10.00
N ASN A 95 -12.41 6.11 -8.90
CA ASN A 95 -13.33 7.24 -8.92
C ASN A 95 -12.62 8.57 -9.23
N LYS A 96 -11.32 8.67 -8.96
CA LYS A 96 -10.52 9.88 -9.21
C LYS A 96 -9.88 9.87 -10.59
N ILE A 97 -9.35 8.72 -11.01
CA ILE A 97 -8.79 8.54 -12.34
C ILE A 97 -9.95 8.42 -13.35
N THR A 98 -10.39 9.54 -13.89
CA THR A 98 -11.44 9.60 -14.91
C THR A 98 -10.94 9.20 -16.30
N ASN A 99 -9.62 9.28 -16.53
CA ASN A 99 -9.01 8.82 -17.77
C ASN A 99 -8.91 7.29 -17.79
N LYS A 100 -9.74 6.65 -18.61
CA LYS A 100 -9.78 5.19 -18.76
C LYS A 100 -8.42 4.58 -19.10
N LYS A 101 -7.60 5.21 -19.95
CA LYS A 101 -6.28 4.67 -20.34
C LYS A 101 -5.33 4.61 -19.13
N VAL A 102 -5.39 5.61 -18.25
CA VAL A 102 -4.62 5.66 -17.00
C VAL A 102 -5.06 4.55 -16.07
N TRP A 103 -6.38 4.38 -15.90
CA TRP A 103 -6.93 3.33 -15.05
C TRP A 103 -6.57 1.94 -15.55
N ASP A 104 -6.70 1.68 -16.86
CA ASP A 104 -6.36 0.39 -17.46
C ASP A 104 -4.87 0.05 -17.27
N CYS A 105 -4.00 1.07 -17.37
CA CYS A 105 -2.58 0.94 -17.05
C CYS A 105 -2.34 0.51 -15.60
N ALA A 106 -2.98 1.16 -14.63
CA ALA A 106 -2.83 0.83 -13.21
C ALA A 106 -3.46 -0.54 -12.88
N ALA A 107 -4.66 -0.80 -13.39
CA ALA A 107 -5.45 -2.00 -13.10
C ALA A 107 -4.79 -3.29 -13.59
N LYS A 108 -4.02 -3.24 -14.69
CA LYS A 108 -3.22 -4.37 -15.19
C LYS A 108 -2.26 -4.94 -14.14
N TYR A 109 -1.73 -4.08 -13.27
CA TYR A 109 -0.73 -4.47 -12.26
C TYR A 109 -1.34 -4.69 -10.86
N LEU A 110 -2.60 -4.30 -10.61
CA LEU A 110 -3.28 -4.51 -9.33
C LEU A 110 -3.32 -5.99 -8.89
N PRO A 111 -3.64 -6.97 -9.77
CA PRO A 111 -3.64 -8.38 -9.38
C PRO A 111 -2.24 -8.89 -8.99
N GLN A 112 -1.17 -8.31 -9.54
CA GLN A 112 0.21 -8.68 -9.19
C GLN A 112 0.60 -8.10 -7.84
N ILE A 113 0.16 -6.88 -7.52
CA ILE A 113 0.35 -6.26 -6.21
C ILE A 113 -0.49 -6.97 -5.13
N ALA A 114 -1.65 -7.49 -5.52
CA ALA A 114 -2.59 -8.15 -4.63
C ALA A 114 -2.56 -9.69 -4.72
N ASN A 115 -1.56 -10.29 -5.37
CA ASN A 115 -1.51 -11.72 -5.63
C ASN A 115 -1.38 -12.51 -4.30
N PRO A 116 -2.16 -13.58 -4.10
CA PRO A 116 -2.07 -14.46 -2.92
C PRO A 116 -0.72 -15.18 -2.74
N GLN A 117 0.15 -15.27 -3.75
CA GLN A 117 1.55 -15.70 -3.57
C GLN A 117 2.34 -14.77 -2.63
N TYR A 118 1.90 -13.53 -2.46
CA TYR A 118 2.45 -12.57 -1.49
C TYR A 118 1.78 -12.65 -0.10
N LYS A 119 0.97 -13.69 0.17
CA LYS A 119 0.34 -14.06 1.45
C LYS A 119 -0.36 -12.94 2.24
N GLN A 120 -0.76 -11.83 1.60
CA GLN A 120 -1.51 -10.78 2.29
C GLN A 120 -2.97 -10.66 1.86
N TYR A 121 -3.35 -11.10 0.64
CA TYR A 121 -4.74 -11.01 0.18
C TYR A 121 -5.11 -12.18 -0.74
N THR A 122 -6.06 -13.01 -0.31
CA THR A 122 -6.73 -14.01 -1.15
C THR A 122 -7.99 -13.41 -1.78
N TRP A 123 -8.17 -13.61 -3.09
CA TRP A 123 -9.28 -13.09 -3.89
C TRP A 123 -10.52 -13.96 -3.77
#